data_AF-A0AAD1DKU7-F1
#
_entry.id   AF-A0AAD1DKU7-F1
#
_cell.length_a   1.000
_cell.length_b   1.000
_cell.length_c   1.000
_cell.angle_alpha   90.00
_cell.angle_beta   90.00
_cell.angle_gamma   90.00
#
_symmetry.space_group_name_H-M   'P 1'
#
loop_
_entity.id
_entity.type
_entity.pdbx_description
1 polymer ?
#
loop_
_entity_poly.entity_id
_entity_poly.type
_entity_poly.pdbx_seq_one_letter_code
_entity_poly.pdbx_strand_id
1 'polypeptide(L)' 'MSHSSSRKKVLDSTLPLTSRASHARSCVNHVANRVGMTREALLNKIMSDTGVNLDCPLSEEELLKAYHYFESL' A
#
# COMPACT_ATOMS: atom_id res chain seq x y z
N MET A 1 15.42 -0.93 0.27
CA MET A 1 14.59 -1.92 0.99
C MET A 1 14.02 -2.89 -0.02
N SER A 2 13.95 -4.20 0.28
CA SER A 2 13.31 -5.19 -0.58
C SER A 2 11.78 -5.20 -0.38
N HIS A 3 11.01 -5.50 -1.44
CA HIS A 3 9.54 -5.58 -1.37
C HIS A 3 9.07 -6.61 -0.35
N SER A 4 9.72 -7.78 -0.26
CA SER A 4 9.45 -8.78 0.78
C SER A 4 9.58 -8.23 2.21
N SER A 5 10.58 -7.37 2.49
CA SER A 5 10.72 -6.74 3.81
C SER A 5 9.59 -5.74 4.08
N SER A 6 9.27 -4.89 3.10
CA SER A 6 8.16 -3.93 3.23
C SER A 6 6.82 -4.64 3.44
N ARG A 7 6.52 -5.72 2.68
CA ARG A 7 5.31 -6.53 2.84
C ARG A 7 5.13 -7.06 4.26
N LYS A 8 6.20 -7.64 4.84
CA LYS A 8 6.18 -8.13 6.22
C LYS A 8 5.81 -7.02 7.22
N LYS A 9 6.38 -5.82 7.02
CA LYS A 9 6.13 -4.67 7.89
C LYS A 9 4.74 -4.04 7.71
N VAL A 10 4.09 -4.18 6.56
CA VAL A 10 2.69 -3.73 6.39
C VAL A 10 1.74 -4.59 7.23
N LEU A 11 2.01 -5.89 7.30
CA LEU A 11 1.19 -6.88 8.01
C LEU A 11 1.53 -7.01 9.50
N ASP A 12 2.54 -6.28 9.98
CA ASP A 12 2.96 -6.31 11.37
C ASP A 12 2.11 -5.35 12.22
N SER A 13 1.14 -5.90 12.95
CA SER A 13 0.24 -5.14 13.83
C SER A 13 0.92 -4.57 15.06
N THR A 14 2.18 -4.94 15.36
CA THR A 14 2.97 -4.33 16.44
C THR A 14 3.54 -2.97 16.05
N LEU A 15 3.57 -2.65 14.75
CA LEU A 15 4.04 -1.37 14.24
C LEU A 15 2.93 -0.31 14.21
N PRO A 16 3.25 0.97 14.44
CA PRO A 16 2.31 2.07 14.26
C PRO A 16 1.73 2.11 12.84
N LEU A 17 0.45 2.48 12.72
CA LEU A 17 -0.26 2.57 11.44
C LEU A 17 0.49 3.43 10.40
N THR A 18 1.06 4.55 10.82
CA THR A 18 1.84 5.47 9.96
C THR A 18 3.11 4.82 9.40
N SER A 19 3.80 4.00 10.21
CA SER A 19 4.95 3.22 9.77
C SER A 19 4.54 2.15 8.75
N ARG A 20 3.46 1.41 9.04
CA ARG A 20 2.91 0.39 8.14
C ARG A 20 2.46 1.00 6.80
N ALA A 21 1.78 2.15 6.83
CA ALA A 21 1.38 2.90 5.64
C ALA A 21 2.57 3.33 4.78
N SER A 22 3.68 3.74 5.41
CA SER A 22 4.92 4.07 4.70
C SER A 22 5.54 2.84 4.00
N HIS A 23 5.47 1.67 4.63
CA HIS A 23 5.86 0.41 3.99
C HIS A 23 4.92 0.02 2.85
N ALA A 24 3.61 0.22 2.99
CA ALA A 24 2.64 -0.06 1.92
C ALA A 24 2.90 0.84 0.71
N ARG A 25 3.16 2.13 0.94
CA ARG A 25 3.58 3.07 -0.10
C ARG A 25 4.90 2.69 -0.76
N SER A 26 5.83 2.05 -0.05
CA SER A 26 7.02 1.47 -0.68
C SER A 26 6.66 0.27 -1.57
N CYS A 27 5.67 -0.54 -1.22
CA CYS A 27 5.19 -1.64 -2.05
C CYS A 27 4.49 -1.15 -3.32
N VAL A 28 3.74 -0.05 -3.25
CA VAL A 28 3.11 0.59 -4.42
C VAL A 28 4.12 0.85 -5.53
N ASN A 29 5.33 1.33 -5.23
CA ASN A 29 6.36 1.55 -6.26
C ASN A 29 6.72 0.27 -7.01
N HIS A 30 6.88 -0.84 -6.29
CA HIS A 30 7.21 -2.12 -6.92
C HIS A 30 6.03 -2.60 -7.77
N VAL A 31 4.80 -2.53 -7.24
CA VAL A 31 3.63 -2.98 -7.98
C VAL A 31 3.40 -2.13 -9.23
N ALA A 32 3.50 -0.80 -9.11
CA ALA A 32 3.41 0.13 -10.23
C ALA A 32 4.36 -0.26 -11.38
N ASN A 33 5.63 -0.51 -11.06
CA ASN A 33 6.61 -0.99 -12.04
C ASN A 33 6.23 -2.34 -12.66
N ARG A 34 5.70 -3.27 -11.86
CA ARG A 34 5.28 -4.61 -12.32
C ARG A 34 4.09 -4.54 -13.29
N VAL A 35 3.13 -3.66 -13.03
CA VAL A 35 1.90 -3.52 -13.85
C VAL A 35 2.01 -2.46 -14.94
N GLY A 36 3.19 -1.84 -15.11
CA GLY A 36 3.44 -0.82 -16.14
C GLY A 36 2.73 0.52 -15.89
N MET A 37 2.44 0.86 -14.62
CA MET A 37 1.82 2.12 -14.22
C MET A 37 2.83 3.04 -13.52
N THR A 38 2.56 4.34 -13.49
CA THR A 38 3.26 5.25 -12.57
C THR A 38 2.76 5.03 -11.14
N ARG A 39 3.58 5.43 -10.16
CA ARG A 39 3.21 5.39 -8.74
C ARG A 39 1.92 6.18 -8.50
N GLU A 40 1.83 7.38 -9.05
CA GLU A 40 0.70 8.29 -8.89
C GLU A 40 -0.57 7.71 -9.51
N ALA A 41 -0.47 7.11 -10.69
CA ALA A 41 -1.60 6.45 -11.34
C ALA A 41 -2.12 5.27 -10.51
N LEU A 42 -1.22 4.49 -9.91
CA LEU A 42 -1.61 3.39 -9.03
C LEU A 42 -2.24 3.90 -7.72
N LEU A 43 -1.69 4.95 -7.10
CA LEU A 43 -2.29 5.56 -5.90
C LEU A 43 -3.71 6.09 -6.19
N ASN A 44 -3.89 6.79 -7.31
CA ASN A 44 -5.20 7.27 -7.73
C ASN A 44 -6.18 6.12 -7.99
N LYS A 45 -5.70 5.03 -8.62
CA LYS A 45 -6.53 3.83 -8.84
C LYS A 45 -6.95 3.17 -7.52
N ILE A 46 -6.04 3.06 -6.56
CA ILE A 46 -6.35 2.52 -5.22
C ILE A 46 -7.42 3.38 -4.55
N MET A 47 -7.24 4.70 -4.54
CA MET A 47 -8.21 5.63 -3.95
C MET A 47 -9.57 5.54 -4.65
N SER A 48 -9.59 5.53 -5.98
CA SER A 48 -10.81 5.40 -6.80
C SER A 48 -11.56 4.09 -6.53
N ASP A 49 -10.86 2.96 -6.49
CA ASP A 49 -11.50 1.64 -6.47
C ASP A 49 -11.80 1.16 -5.03
N THR A 50 -11.03 1.61 -4.03
CA THR A 50 -11.19 1.16 -2.64
C THR A 50 -11.77 2.22 -1.70
N GLY A 51 -11.72 3.51 -2.10
CA GLY A 51 -12.03 4.65 -1.24
C GLY A 51 -10.93 5.02 -0.25
N VAL A 52 -9.80 4.31 -0.23
CA VAL A 52 -8.75 4.49 0.77
C VAL A 52 -7.64 5.40 0.26
N ASN A 53 -7.29 6.41 1.06
CA ASN A 53 -6.10 7.22 0.85
C ASN A 53 -4.89 6.60 1.57
N LEU A 54 -3.99 5.96 0.82
CA LEU A 54 -2.77 5.33 1.35
C LEU A 54 -1.75 6.29 1.95
N ASP A 55 -1.82 7.60 1.65
CA ASP A 55 -0.96 8.59 2.31
C ASP A 55 -1.42 8.87 3.75
N CYS A 56 -2.71 8.69 4.05
CA CYS A 56 -3.27 8.89 5.38
C CYS A 56 -4.42 7.89 5.66
N PRO A 57 -4.13 6.58 5.81
CA PRO A 57 -5.14 5.62 6.22
C PRO A 57 -5.57 5.91 7.67
N LEU A 58 -6.88 5.85 7.93
CA LEU A 58 -7.47 6.16 9.24
C LEU A 58 -7.56 4.94 10.14
N SER A 59 -7.49 3.74 9.56
CA SER A 59 -7.56 2.48 10.30
C SER A 59 -6.67 1.39 9.69
N GLU A 60 -6.43 0.34 10.48
CA GLU A 60 -5.78 -0.86 9.99
C GLU A 60 -6.58 -1.54 8.87
N GLU A 61 -7.91 -1.58 9.00
CA GLU A 61 -8.79 -2.18 8.00
C GLU A 61 -8.64 -1.48 6.63
N GLU A 62 -8.63 -0.14 6.62
CA GLU A 62 -8.40 0.64 5.40
C GLU A 62 -7.04 0.33 4.78
N LEU A 63 -5.98 0.33 5.61
CA LEU A 63 -4.63 0.02 5.15
C LEU A 63 -4.56 -1.37 4.51
N LEU A 64 -5.11 -2.39 5.17
CA LEU A 64 -5.07 -3.76 4.69
C LEU A 64 -5.94 -3.95 3.45
N LYS A 65 -7.12 -3.32 3.40
CA LYS A 65 -7.98 -3.31 2.21
C LYS A 65 -7.25 -2.76 0.99
N ALA A 66 -6.63 -1.58 1.13
CA ALA A 66 -5.86 -0.96 0.05
C ALA A 66 -4.65 -1.82 -0.35
N TYR A 67 -3.92 -2.33 0.63
CA TYR A 67 -2.75 -3.17 0.42
C TYR A 67 -3.07 -4.45 -0.35
N HIS A 68 -4.08 -5.20 0.09
CA HIS A 68 -4.49 -6.43 -0.59
C HIS A 68 -5.02 -6.17 -1.99
N TYR A 69 -5.74 -5.06 -2.20
CA TYR A 69 -6.21 -4.67 -3.51
C TYR A 69 -5.05 -4.47 -4.49
N PHE A 70 -4.07 -3.60 -4.19
CA PHE A 70 -3.01 -3.33 -5.18
C PHE A 70 -2.02 -4.48 -5.33
N GLU A 71 -1.75 -5.26 -4.29
CA GLU A 71 -0.89 -6.45 -4.42
C GLU A 71 -1.51 -7.52 -5.34
N SER A 72 -2.83 -7.52 -5.51
CA SER A 72 -3.55 -8.45 -6.39
C SER A 72 -3.57 -8.05 -7.88
N LEU A 73 -3.19 -6.82 -8.20
CA LEU A 73 -3.01 -6.34 -9.58
C LEU A 73 -1.79 -7.02 -10.23
#